data_AF-A0AAW2LIE4-F1
#
_entry.id   AF-A0AAW2LIE4-F1
#
_cell.length_a   1.000
_cell.length_b   1.000
_cell.length_c   1.000
_cell.angle_alpha   90.00
_cell.angle_beta   90.00
_cell.angle_gamma   90.00
#
_symmetry.space_group_name_H-M   'P 1'
#
loop_
_entity.id
_entity.type
_entity.pdbx_description
1 polymer ?
#
loop_
_entity_poly.entity_id
_entity_poly.type
_entity_poly.pdbx_seq_one_letter_code
_entity_poly.pdbx_strand_id
1 'polypeptide(L)'
;MQCFWTATSLRRTETPAKISNVFCMFERYAGDIMWRHTEAALPGDVVTEVRPDVSLVLRMVSTMANYDYVIDWQFKQTGTIKVTAGLTGLLAVRGSIYTHKDQIMQEEYGTLLAENVLGPRHDHFISFHLDLDIDGEANSLVKAKLQRVRTTDGRSPRKSYWRVVNETAKRESDAKIHLGSGATEILVTNPNKRTKVGNDIGYRLIPRTVASRLLANDDYPQKRGAFSKYNVWVTPYNRSEKWAGALLLIRAMGMTTWQHGASGTLTIVPYRLEKEKL
;
A
#
# COMPACT_ATOMS: atom_id res chain seq x y z
N MET A 1 5.19 -24.18 12.74
CA MET A 1 6.08 -23.81 13.88
C MET A 1 6.15 -22.27 13.97
N GLN A 2 6.67 -21.67 15.05
CA GLN A 2 6.92 -20.22 15.11
C GLN A 2 8.38 -19.94 15.50
N CYS A 3 9.05 -19.12 14.71
CA CYS A 3 10.41 -18.65 14.95
C CYS A 3 10.40 -17.17 15.36
N PHE A 4 11.40 -16.74 16.14
CA PHE A 4 11.55 -15.38 16.64
C PHE A 4 12.98 -14.87 16.42
N TRP A 5 13.13 -13.59 16.09
CA TRP A 5 14.43 -12.95 15.87
C TRP A 5 14.69 -11.86 16.90
N THR A 6 15.90 -11.87 17.44
CA THR A 6 16.45 -10.81 18.29
C THR A 6 17.20 -9.81 17.41
N ALA A 7 16.79 -8.55 17.42
CA ALA A 7 17.54 -7.47 16.78
C ALA A 7 18.58 -6.89 17.75
N THR A 8 19.56 -6.15 17.24
CA THR A 8 20.44 -5.30 18.06
C THR A 8 20.31 -3.87 17.59
N SER A 9 20.09 -2.95 18.53
CA SER A 9 20.00 -1.50 18.29
C SER A 9 21.01 -0.77 19.18
N LEU A 10 21.41 0.44 18.79
CA LEU A 10 22.28 1.29 19.61
C LEU A 10 21.43 2.09 20.61
N ARG A 11 21.87 2.15 21.87
CA ARG A 11 21.31 3.10 22.85
C ARG A 11 21.83 4.51 22.55
N ARG A 12 21.24 5.52 23.19
CA ARG A 12 21.76 6.91 23.21
C ARG A 12 23.19 7.01 23.75
N THR A 13 23.64 6.01 24.51
CA THR A 13 25.01 5.85 25.04
C THR A 13 25.94 5.07 24.08
N GLU A 14 25.55 4.87 22.82
CA GLU A 14 26.27 4.11 21.78
C GLU A 14 26.57 2.64 22.09
N THR A 15 26.18 2.16 23.28
CA THR A 15 26.23 0.75 23.68
C THR A 15 25.18 -0.08 22.91
N PRO A 16 25.55 -1.23 22.32
CA PRO A 16 24.58 -2.16 21.73
C PRO A 16 23.59 -2.71 22.76
N ALA A 17 22.32 -2.80 22.36
CA ALA A 17 21.24 -3.40 23.12
C ALA A 17 20.50 -4.43 22.27
N LYS A 18 20.43 -5.66 22.78
CA LYS A 18 19.56 -6.70 22.21
C LYS A 18 18.11 -6.36 22.50
N ILE A 19 17.27 -6.46 21.48
CA ILE A 19 15.81 -6.38 21.58
C ILE A 19 15.28 -7.73 21.10
N SER A 20 14.79 -8.54 22.03
CA SER A 20 14.31 -9.90 21.74
C SER A 20 12.98 -9.87 20.99
N ASN A 21 12.72 -10.87 20.16
CA ASN A 21 11.41 -11.15 19.53
C ASN A 21 10.83 -9.99 18.69
N VAL A 22 11.67 -9.13 18.10
CA VAL A 22 11.25 -7.96 17.28
C VAL A 22 10.50 -8.39 16.02
N PHE A 23 10.88 -9.54 15.47
CA PHE A 23 10.17 -10.19 14.37
C PHE A 23 9.81 -11.62 14.78
N CYS A 24 8.66 -12.10 14.32
CA CYS A 24 8.33 -13.52 14.35
C CYS A 24 7.85 -13.99 12.98
N MET A 25 8.10 -15.27 12.68
CA MET A 25 7.72 -15.89 11.41
C MET A 25 7.06 -17.24 11.67
N PHE A 26 5.93 -17.47 11.01
CA PHE A 26 5.10 -18.66 11.22
C PHE A 26 4.27 -18.98 9.97
N GLU A 27 3.87 -20.24 9.84
CA GLU A 27 2.90 -20.68 8.85
C GLU A 27 1.48 -20.45 9.38
N ARG A 28 0.61 -19.86 8.55
CA ARG A 28 -0.78 -19.57 8.87
C ARG A 28 -1.69 -20.56 8.13
N TYR A 29 -2.34 -21.42 8.91
CA TYR A 29 -3.42 -22.33 8.48
C TYR A 29 -4.76 -21.74 8.95
N ALA A 30 -5.36 -20.86 8.16
CA ALA A 30 -6.55 -20.10 8.58
C ALA A 30 -7.89 -20.69 8.07
N GLY A 31 -7.86 -21.88 7.45
CA GLY A 31 -9.03 -22.44 6.75
C GLY A 31 -9.33 -21.77 5.40
N ASP A 32 -8.50 -20.81 4.98
CA ASP A 32 -8.54 -20.20 3.65
C ASP A 32 -8.37 -21.29 2.56
N ILE A 33 -9.06 -21.13 1.43
CA ILE A 33 -8.99 -22.04 0.27
C ILE A 33 -8.04 -21.41 -0.76
N MET A 34 -7.03 -22.16 -1.22
CA MET A 34 -6.10 -21.68 -2.26
C MET A 34 -6.78 -21.69 -3.63
N TRP A 35 -7.42 -22.80 -3.96
CA TRP A 35 -8.35 -22.93 -5.08
C TRP A 35 -9.27 -24.13 -4.86
N ARG A 36 -10.43 -24.11 -5.52
CA ARG A 36 -11.37 -25.24 -5.58
C ARG A 36 -12.07 -25.29 -6.93
N HIS A 37 -12.49 -26.48 -7.33
CA HIS A 37 -13.41 -26.68 -8.44
C HIS A 37 -14.39 -27.81 -8.13
N THR A 38 -15.58 -27.73 -8.72
CA THR A 38 -16.57 -28.81 -8.78
C THR A 38 -17.12 -28.80 -10.19
N GLU A 39 -16.79 -29.81 -10.97
CA GLU A 39 -17.41 -30.09 -12.26
C GLU A 39 -18.59 -31.05 -12.04
N ALA A 40 -19.71 -30.74 -12.67
CA ALA A 40 -20.97 -31.48 -12.59
C ALA A 40 -21.77 -31.43 -13.91
N ALA A 41 -21.21 -30.83 -14.97
CA ALA A 41 -21.75 -30.86 -16.33
C ALA A 41 -21.20 -32.03 -17.17
N LEU A 42 -20.27 -32.81 -16.63
CA LEU A 42 -19.80 -34.07 -17.24
C LEU A 42 -20.93 -35.13 -17.15
N PRO A 43 -21.40 -35.72 -18.25
CA PRO A 43 -22.50 -36.67 -18.21
C PRO A 43 -22.15 -37.94 -17.41
N GLY A 44 -22.74 -38.08 -16.22
CA GLY A 44 -22.56 -39.23 -15.32
C GLY A 44 -21.52 -39.04 -14.21
N ASP A 45 -20.67 -38.01 -14.30
CA ASP A 45 -19.55 -37.78 -13.37
C ASP A 45 -19.69 -36.47 -12.61
N VAL A 46 -19.33 -36.48 -11.32
CA VAL A 46 -19.15 -35.27 -10.49
C VAL A 46 -17.74 -35.27 -9.91
N VAL A 47 -16.91 -34.33 -10.36
CA VAL A 47 -15.50 -34.24 -9.97
C VAL A 47 -15.29 -33.00 -9.11
N THR A 48 -14.92 -33.18 -7.85
CA THR A 48 -14.60 -32.07 -6.92
C THR A 48 -13.16 -32.17 -6.44
N GLU A 49 -12.46 -31.05 -6.48
CA GLU A 49 -11.07 -30.93 -6.06
C GLU A 49 -10.88 -29.61 -5.28
N VAL A 50 -10.13 -29.66 -4.18
CA VAL A 50 -9.93 -28.52 -3.26
C VAL A 50 -8.50 -28.54 -2.74
N ARG A 51 -7.83 -27.39 -2.75
CA ARG A 51 -6.50 -27.22 -2.12
C ARG A 51 -6.54 -26.13 -1.04
N PRO A 52 -6.06 -26.41 0.18
CA PRO A 52 -6.00 -25.43 1.26
C PRO A 52 -4.94 -24.37 0.98
N ASP A 53 -5.14 -23.17 1.53
CA ASP A 53 -4.16 -22.08 1.50
C ASP A 53 -3.28 -22.10 2.75
N VAL A 54 -1.97 -22.21 2.53
CA VAL A 54 -0.96 -22.05 3.57
C VAL A 54 -0.10 -20.85 3.20
N SER A 55 0.03 -19.91 4.14
CA SER A 55 0.84 -18.70 3.95
C SER A 55 1.94 -18.60 4.99
N LEU A 56 3.14 -18.21 4.57
CA LEU A 56 4.20 -17.80 5.48
C LEU A 56 3.96 -16.34 5.88
N VAL A 57 3.90 -16.06 7.18
CA VAL A 57 3.70 -14.71 7.72
C VAL A 57 4.95 -14.29 8.48
N LEU A 58 5.54 -13.17 8.06
CA LEU A 58 6.54 -12.43 8.83
C LEU A 58 5.84 -11.23 9.49
N ARG A 59 5.86 -11.17 10.82
CA ARG A 59 5.21 -10.13 11.62
C ARG A 59 6.23 -9.29 12.39
N MET A 60 5.99 -7.98 12.41
CA MET A 60 6.58 -7.02 13.35
C MET A 60 5.46 -6.34 14.16
N VAL A 61 5.75 -5.97 15.41
CA VAL A 61 4.90 -5.05 16.19
C VAL A 61 5.74 -3.85 16.61
N SER A 62 5.17 -2.64 16.51
CA SER A 62 5.83 -1.39 16.87
C SER A 62 4.89 -0.50 17.69
N THR A 63 5.22 -0.30 18.97
CA THR A 63 4.50 0.59 19.88
C THR A 63 5.09 2.01 19.80
N MET A 64 4.26 3.01 19.52
CA MET A 64 4.62 4.43 19.46
C MET A 64 3.72 5.24 20.39
N ALA A 65 4.22 5.49 21.61
CA ALA A 65 3.46 6.07 22.72
C ALA A 65 2.18 5.26 23.01
N ASN A 66 1.01 5.78 22.63
CA ASN A 66 -0.28 5.13 22.84
C ASN A 66 -0.71 4.17 21.71
N TYR A 67 -0.05 4.21 20.55
CA TYR A 67 -0.46 3.43 19.37
C TYR A 67 0.38 2.16 19.18
N ASP A 68 -0.27 1.05 18.83
CA ASP A 68 0.39 -0.22 18.48
C ASP A 68 0.12 -0.57 17.01
N TYR A 69 1.20 -0.69 16.23
CA TYR A 69 1.15 -1.05 14.81
C TYR A 69 1.64 -2.49 14.61
N VAL A 70 0.75 -3.36 14.12
CA VAL A 70 1.06 -4.75 13.75
C VAL A 70 1.24 -4.82 12.24
N ILE A 71 2.45 -5.08 11.76
CA ILE A 71 2.78 -5.16 10.33
C ILE A 71 3.04 -6.60 9.93
N ASP A 72 2.14 -7.17 9.12
CA ASP A 72 2.24 -8.52 8.56
C ASP A 72 2.66 -8.47 7.08
N TRP A 73 3.70 -9.22 6.74
CA TRP A 73 4.04 -9.62 5.37
C TRP A 73 3.63 -11.07 5.18
N GLN A 74 2.54 -11.30 4.44
CA GLN A 74 1.98 -12.61 4.14
C GLN A 74 2.39 -13.04 2.72
N PHE A 75 3.19 -14.11 2.62
CA PHE A 75 3.63 -14.73 1.37
C PHE A 75 2.80 -16.00 1.11
N LYS A 76 2.19 -16.09 -0.07
CA LYS A 76 1.29 -17.18 -0.45
C LYS A 76 1.90 -18.09 -1.52
N GLN A 77 1.52 -19.37 -1.52
CA GLN A 77 1.91 -20.33 -2.56
C GLN A 77 1.43 -19.92 -3.98
N THR A 78 0.41 -19.06 -4.06
CA THR A 78 -0.07 -18.42 -5.31
C THR A 78 0.84 -17.32 -5.86
N GLY A 79 2.04 -17.12 -5.29
CA GLY A 79 2.95 -16.01 -5.60
C GLY A 79 2.48 -14.64 -5.07
N THR A 80 1.33 -14.59 -4.37
CA THR A 80 0.79 -13.35 -3.82
C THR A 80 1.59 -12.90 -2.60
N ILE A 81 2.08 -11.66 -2.63
CA ILE A 81 2.59 -10.95 -1.46
C ILE A 81 1.48 -10.02 -0.98
N LYS A 82 1.10 -10.13 0.29
CA LYS A 82 0.06 -9.29 0.91
C LYS A 82 0.63 -8.65 2.17
N VAL A 83 0.73 -7.32 2.15
CA VAL A 83 1.08 -6.52 3.33
C VAL A 83 -0.21 -6.15 4.07
N THR A 84 -0.20 -6.18 5.41
CA THR A 84 -1.32 -5.72 6.24
C THR A 84 -0.81 -4.94 7.43
N ALA A 85 -1.32 -3.73 7.62
CA ALA A 85 -1.12 -2.95 8.84
C ALA A 85 -2.40 -3.04 9.70
N GLY A 86 -2.28 -3.66 10.87
CA GLY A 86 -3.27 -3.58 11.94
C GLY A 86 -2.92 -2.44 12.90
N LEU A 87 -3.92 -1.70 13.34
CA LEU A 87 -3.79 -0.61 14.31
C LEU A 87 -4.54 -1.00 15.59
N THR A 88 -3.89 -0.86 16.74
CA THR A 88 -4.46 -1.11 18.07
C THR A 88 -3.75 -0.25 19.12
N GLY A 89 -3.85 -0.60 20.41
CA GLY A 89 -3.35 0.18 21.52
C GLY A 89 -4.44 1.04 22.16
N LEU A 90 -4.08 2.21 22.66
CA LEU A 90 -4.96 3.15 23.34
C LEU A 90 -5.21 4.41 22.50
N LEU A 91 -6.39 5.00 22.62
CA LEU A 91 -6.68 6.28 21.97
C LEU A 91 -5.92 7.42 22.67
N ALA A 92 -5.39 8.36 21.87
CA ALA A 92 -4.97 9.65 22.40
C ALA A 92 -6.21 10.43 22.85
N VAL A 93 -6.17 11.00 24.06
CA VAL A 93 -7.33 11.65 24.69
C VAL A 93 -7.04 13.09 25.13
N ARG A 94 -8.09 13.91 25.12
CA ARG A 94 -8.15 15.28 25.63
C ARG A 94 -9.19 15.35 26.74
N GLY A 95 -8.81 15.89 27.90
CA GLY A 95 -9.77 16.18 28.97
C GLY A 95 -10.79 17.23 28.54
N SER A 96 -12.05 17.05 28.93
CA SER A 96 -13.16 17.95 28.61
C SER A 96 -14.02 18.24 29.84
N ILE A 97 -14.86 19.28 29.76
CA ILE A 97 -15.86 19.58 30.80
C ILE A 97 -17.14 18.74 30.65
N TYR A 98 -17.25 17.93 29.58
CA TYR A 98 -18.50 17.29 29.19
C TYR A 98 -18.65 15.90 29.83
N THR A 99 -19.72 15.69 30.57
CA THR A 99 -20.15 14.37 31.07
C THR A 99 -21.17 13.70 30.16
N HIS A 100 -21.93 14.46 29.36
CA HIS A 100 -22.89 13.91 28.40
C HIS A 100 -22.80 14.59 27.03
N LYS A 101 -23.15 13.84 25.97
CA LYS A 101 -23.05 14.31 24.58
C LYS A 101 -23.89 15.58 24.32
N ASP A 102 -25.06 15.68 24.94
CA ASP A 102 -26.02 16.78 24.69
C ASP A 102 -25.56 18.12 25.28
N GLN A 103 -24.45 18.14 26.03
CA GLN A 103 -23.78 19.36 26.49
C GLN A 103 -22.90 19.99 25.39
N ILE A 104 -22.63 19.26 24.30
CA ILE A 104 -21.77 19.69 23.19
C ILE A 104 -22.60 20.50 22.18
N MET A 105 -22.72 21.80 22.44
CA MET A 105 -23.53 22.75 21.66
C MET A 105 -22.80 23.42 20.48
N GLN A 106 -21.54 23.08 20.24
CA GLN A 106 -20.68 23.64 19.19
C GLN A 106 -19.82 22.52 18.56
N GLU A 107 -19.03 22.82 17.52
CA GLU A 107 -18.11 21.82 16.98
C GLU A 107 -17.01 21.48 17.99
N GLU A 108 -16.96 20.22 18.41
CA GLU A 108 -15.78 19.64 19.07
C GLU A 108 -14.96 18.82 18.07
N TYR A 109 -13.63 18.87 18.23
CA TYR A 109 -12.68 18.27 17.29
C TYR A 109 -12.43 16.77 17.53
N GLY A 110 -13.43 16.07 18.08
CA GLY A 110 -13.32 14.71 18.58
C GLY A 110 -14.68 14.05 18.82
N THR A 111 -14.67 12.94 19.55
CA THR A 111 -15.86 12.23 20.04
C THR A 111 -15.76 12.07 21.54
N LEU A 112 -16.86 12.28 22.27
CA LEU A 112 -16.92 12.00 23.71
C LEU A 112 -16.94 10.47 23.90
N LEU A 113 -15.89 9.93 24.52
CA LEU A 113 -15.67 8.50 24.70
C LEU A 113 -16.17 8.01 26.07
N ALA A 114 -16.06 8.87 27.07
CA ALA A 114 -16.51 8.70 28.45
C ALA A 114 -16.71 10.10 29.07
N GLU A 115 -17.21 10.15 30.30
CA GLU A 115 -17.27 11.40 31.08
C GLU A 115 -15.89 12.08 31.11
N ASN A 116 -15.88 13.37 30.78
CA ASN A 116 -14.70 14.24 30.71
C ASN A 116 -13.59 13.80 29.73
N VAL A 117 -13.85 12.87 28.79
CA VAL A 117 -12.84 12.31 27.87
C VAL A 117 -13.26 12.44 26.41
N LEU A 118 -12.61 13.34 25.67
CA LEU A 118 -12.70 13.45 24.21
C LEU A 118 -11.56 12.67 23.54
N GLY A 119 -11.88 11.86 22.52
CA GLY A 119 -10.90 11.34 21.56
C GLY A 119 -10.82 12.25 20.33
N PRO A 120 -9.71 12.98 20.07
CA PRO A 120 -9.60 13.88 18.92
C PRO A 120 -9.58 13.13 17.58
N ARG A 121 -10.13 13.74 16.52
CA ARG A 121 -10.09 13.19 15.15
C ARG A 121 -8.66 13.25 14.59
N HIS A 122 -8.15 12.15 14.06
CA HIS A 122 -6.79 12.04 13.50
C HIS A 122 -6.71 10.97 12.40
N ASP A 123 -5.76 11.15 11.47
CA ASP A 123 -5.50 10.24 10.35
C ASP A 123 -4.24 9.40 10.58
N HIS A 124 -4.21 8.16 10.09
CA HIS A 124 -3.01 7.33 10.02
C HIS A 124 -2.57 7.08 8.58
N PHE A 125 -1.49 7.74 8.15
CA PHE A 125 -0.86 7.51 6.84
C PHE A 125 0.42 6.68 7.00
N ILE A 126 0.37 5.43 6.53
CA ILE A 126 1.52 4.52 6.47
C ILE A 126 2.01 4.47 5.02
N SER A 127 3.32 4.49 4.83
CA SER A 127 3.95 4.44 3.51
C SER A 127 4.95 3.30 3.43
N PHE A 128 4.98 2.61 2.30
CA PHE A 128 5.88 1.50 2.02
C PHE A 128 6.84 1.84 0.87
N HIS A 129 8.07 1.38 1.01
CA HIS A 129 9.07 1.34 -0.05
C HIS A 129 9.14 -0.11 -0.55
N LEU A 130 8.91 -0.29 -1.85
CA LEU A 130 8.77 -1.58 -2.52
C LEU A 130 9.80 -1.65 -3.66
N ASP A 131 10.98 -2.16 -3.33
CA ASP A 131 12.05 -2.41 -4.29
C ASP A 131 11.67 -3.67 -5.10
N LEU A 132 11.32 -3.50 -6.38
CA LEU A 132 10.66 -4.52 -7.22
C LEU A 132 11.42 -4.83 -8.53
N ASP A 133 12.30 -5.82 -8.49
CA ASP A 133 12.94 -6.41 -9.68
C ASP A 133 12.13 -7.57 -10.26
N ILE A 134 11.02 -7.30 -10.96
CA ILE A 134 10.20 -8.37 -11.55
C ILE A 134 10.96 -9.01 -12.72
N ASP A 135 11.57 -10.16 -12.47
CA ASP A 135 12.42 -10.89 -13.42
C ASP A 135 13.58 -10.02 -13.99
N GLY A 136 14.08 -9.10 -13.14
CA GLY A 136 15.17 -8.14 -13.40
C GLY A 136 14.75 -6.66 -13.32
N GLU A 137 15.72 -5.76 -13.23
CA GLU A 137 15.56 -4.30 -12.98
C GLU A 137 14.75 -3.52 -14.04
N ALA A 138 14.59 -4.08 -15.24
CA ALA A 138 14.01 -3.39 -16.39
C ALA A 138 12.48 -3.42 -16.37
N ASN A 139 11.89 -2.74 -15.37
CA ASN A 139 10.45 -2.74 -15.08
C ASN A 139 9.71 -1.51 -15.65
N SER A 140 8.37 -1.49 -15.58
CA SER A 140 7.52 -0.40 -16.07
C SER A 140 6.15 -0.40 -15.38
N LEU A 141 5.65 0.78 -15.02
CA LEU A 141 4.29 0.96 -14.52
C LEU A 141 3.28 1.05 -15.67
N VAL A 142 2.28 0.16 -15.69
CA VAL A 142 1.18 0.16 -16.65
C VAL A 142 -0.16 0.37 -15.93
N LYS A 143 -0.90 1.40 -16.36
CA LYS A 143 -2.27 1.68 -15.94
C LYS A 143 -3.21 0.97 -16.91
N ALA A 144 -3.78 -0.16 -16.51
CA ALA A 144 -4.71 -0.93 -17.32
C ALA A 144 -6.15 -0.46 -17.05
N LYS A 145 -6.64 0.47 -17.87
CA LYS A 145 -7.96 1.12 -17.71
C LYS A 145 -9.07 0.24 -18.29
N LEU A 146 -10.11 -0.06 -17.50
CA LEU A 146 -11.29 -0.80 -17.96
C LEU A 146 -12.29 0.17 -18.59
N GLN A 147 -12.22 0.31 -19.92
CA GLN A 147 -13.03 1.26 -20.68
C GLN A 147 -14.30 0.58 -21.23
N ARG A 148 -15.48 1.11 -20.87
CA ARG A 148 -16.76 0.75 -21.53
C ARG A 148 -16.75 1.20 -22.99
N VAL A 149 -17.10 0.32 -23.91
CA VAL A 149 -17.28 0.61 -25.33
C VAL A 149 -18.75 0.41 -25.71
N ARG A 150 -19.36 1.41 -26.34
CA ARG A 150 -20.70 1.30 -26.92
C ARG A 150 -20.59 0.67 -28.31
N THR A 151 -21.51 -0.24 -28.64
CA THR A 151 -21.63 -0.77 -30.01
C THR A 151 -22.44 0.22 -30.87
N THR A 152 -21.97 0.45 -32.10
CA THR A 152 -22.53 1.47 -33.02
C THR A 152 -22.62 0.97 -34.46
N ASP A 153 -22.14 -0.23 -34.74
CA ASP A 153 -21.95 -0.81 -36.08
C ASP A 153 -22.98 -1.89 -36.44
N GLY A 154 -23.99 -2.10 -35.59
CA GLY A 154 -25.05 -3.09 -35.78
C GLY A 154 -24.61 -4.56 -35.63
N ARG A 155 -23.30 -4.85 -35.54
CA ARG A 155 -22.76 -6.23 -35.57
C ARG A 155 -23.00 -7.05 -34.30
N SER A 156 -23.69 -6.50 -33.29
CA SER A 156 -24.07 -7.22 -32.08
C SER A 156 -25.39 -6.71 -31.50
N PRO A 157 -26.30 -7.59 -31.02
CA PRO A 157 -27.48 -7.18 -30.27
C PRO A 157 -27.12 -6.59 -28.88
N ARG A 158 -25.89 -6.80 -28.41
CA ARG A 158 -25.36 -6.17 -27.19
C ARG A 158 -25.11 -4.69 -27.43
N LYS A 159 -25.69 -3.81 -26.60
CA LYS A 159 -25.50 -2.34 -26.65
C LYS A 159 -24.13 -1.85 -26.16
N SER A 160 -23.36 -2.70 -25.47
CA SER A 160 -22.01 -2.38 -24.99
C SER A 160 -21.22 -3.61 -24.54
N TYR A 161 -19.89 -3.44 -24.50
CA TYR A 161 -18.90 -4.30 -23.87
C TYR A 161 -17.87 -3.43 -23.12
N TRP A 162 -16.80 -4.03 -22.59
CA TRP A 162 -15.66 -3.30 -22.04
C TRP A 162 -14.35 -3.86 -22.61
N ARG A 163 -13.32 -3.02 -22.67
CA ARG A 163 -11.95 -3.40 -23.08
C ARG A 163 -10.94 -2.89 -22.05
N VAL A 164 -9.75 -3.48 -22.03
CA VAL A 164 -8.59 -2.88 -21.35
C VAL A 164 -7.91 -1.90 -22.30
N VAL A 165 -7.50 -0.74 -21.79
CA VAL A 165 -6.59 0.19 -22.46
C VAL A 165 -5.37 0.37 -21.56
N ASN A 166 -4.21 -0.07 -22.03
CA ASN A 166 -2.95 -0.03 -21.28
C ASN A 166 -2.20 1.28 -21.53
N GLU A 167 -1.92 2.03 -20.46
CA GLU A 167 -1.09 3.24 -20.50
C GLU A 167 0.17 3.04 -19.64
N THR A 168 1.32 2.81 -20.29
CA THR A 168 2.62 2.82 -19.62
C THR A 168 2.99 4.24 -19.20
N ALA A 169 3.28 4.46 -17.92
CA ALA A 169 3.84 5.75 -17.46
C ALA A 169 5.23 5.96 -18.09
N LYS A 170 5.53 7.17 -18.57
CA LYS A 170 6.83 7.49 -19.20
C LYS A 170 7.72 8.34 -18.31
N ARG A 171 7.16 9.07 -17.36
CA ARG A 171 7.85 9.88 -16.34
C ARG A 171 7.14 9.79 -15.00
N GLU A 172 7.81 10.21 -13.93
CA GLU A 172 7.26 10.27 -12.56
C GLU A 172 5.91 11.00 -12.47
N SER A 173 5.72 12.05 -13.28
CA SER A 173 4.46 12.81 -13.38
C SER A 173 3.26 11.91 -13.70
N ASP A 174 3.48 10.92 -14.56
CA ASP A 174 2.42 10.09 -15.13
C ASP A 174 2.08 8.89 -14.22
N ALA A 175 2.87 8.71 -13.15
CA ALA A 175 2.80 7.63 -12.16
C ALA A 175 2.23 8.06 -10.80
N LYS A 176 1.87 9.34 -10.63
CA LYS A 176 1.23 9.86 -9.41
C LYS A 176 -0.27 9.54 -9.45
N ILE A 177 -0.69 8.55 -8.67
CA ILE A 177 -2.03 7.94 -8.80
C ILE A 177 -2.84 8.18 -7.52
N HIS A 178 -4.05 8.72 -7.71
CA HIS A 178 -5.14 8.55 -6.76
C HIS A 178 -5.84 7.21 -7.04
N LEU A 179 -5.99 6.37 -6.03
CA LEU A 179 -6.71 5.10 -6.17
C LEU A 179 -8.21 5.32 -5.91
N GLY A 180 -9.05 4.55 -6.59
CA GLY A 180 -10.52 4.70 -6.55
C GLY A 180 -11.10 5.67 -7.59
N SER A 181 -10.28 6.44 -8.31
CA SER A 181 -10.74 7.28 -9.44
C SER A 181 -11.03 6.45 -10.69
N GLY A 182 -12.10 5.65 -10.65
CA GLY A 182 -12.55 4.78 -11.73
C GLY A 182 -11.87 3.42 -11.79
N ALA A 183 -12.31 2.58 -12.74
CA ALA A 183 -11.86 1.20 -12.89
C ALA A 183 -10.51 1.13 -13.64
N THR A 184 -9.40 1.25 -12.90
CA THR A 184 -8.04 1.12 -13.44
C THR A 184 -7.25 0.13 -12.58
N GLU A 185 -6.62 -0.85 -13.22
CA GLU A 185 -5.66 -1.74 -12.55
C GLU A 185 -4.25 -1.16 -12.65
N ILE A 186 -3.48 -1.27 -11.55
CA ILE A 186 -2.11 -0.78 -11.48
C ILE A 186 -1.17 -1.99 -11.56
N LEU A 187 -0.47 -2.10 -12.69
CA LEU A 187 0.45 -3.19 -13.00
C LEU A 187 1.88 -2.68 -12.97
N VAL A 188 2.80 -3.49 -12.48
CA VAL A 188 4.24 -3.34 -12.69
C VAL A 188 4.66 -4.52 -13.54
N THR A 189 5.22 -4.28 -14.72
CA THR A 189 5.60 -5.32 -15.69
C THR A 189 7.05 -5.18 -16.15
N ASN A 190 7.64 -6.29 -16.59
CA ASN A 190 8.92 -6.30 -17.28
C ASN A 190 8.67 -6.54 -18.77
N PRO A 191 8.74 -5.50 -19.63
CA PRO A 191 8.45 -5.63 -21.06
C PRO A 191 9.48 -6.49 -21.83
N ASN A 192 10.62 -6.80 -21.21
CA ASN A 192 11.67 -7.65 -21.80
C ASN A 192 11.49 -9.14 -21.46
N LYS A 193 10.52 -9.49 -20.59
CA LYS A 193 10.28 -10.85 -20.10
C LYS A 193 8.83 -11.25 -20.36
N ARG A 194 8.63 -12.33 -21.11
CA ARG A 194 7.31 -12.76 -21.58
C ARG A 194 7.00 -14.21 -21.24
N THR A 195 5.73 -14.44 -20.92
CA THR A 195 5.12 -15.77 -20.87
C THR A 195 5.18 -16.45 -22.24
N LYS A 196 5.04 -17.79 -22.26
CA LYS A 196 5.06 -18.60 -23.51
C LYS A 196 4.05 -18.15 -24.58
N VAL A 197 3.00 -17.42 -24.19
CA VAL A 197 1.94 -16.91 -25.08
C VAL A 197 2.09 -15.40 -25.40
N GLY A 198 3.21 -14.78 -25.02
CA GLY A 198 3.56 -13.41 -25.41
C GLY A 198 3.13 -12.28 -24.48
N ASN A 199 2.41 -12.56 -23.38
CA ASN A 199 2.10 -11.54 -22.36
C ASN A 199 3.35 -11.22 -21.53
N ASP A 200 3.60 -9.93 -21.26
CA ASP A 200 4.66 -9.44 -20.38
C ASP A 200 4.46 -9.98 -18.94
N ILE A 201 5.55 -10.30 -18.25
CA ILE A 201 5.52 -10.77 -16.85
C ILE A 201 5.35 -9.56 -15.91
N GLY A 202 4.55 -9.70 -14.85
CA GLY A 202 4.24 -8.59 -13.95
C GLY A 202 3.48 -8.95 -12.68
N TYR A 203 3.37 -7.96 -11.79
CA TYR A 203 2.55 -7.98 -10.58
C TYR A 203 1.48 -6.89 -10.64
N ARG A 204 0.30 -7.15 -10.05
CA ARG A 204 -0.79 -6.18 -9.90
C ARG A 204 -0.91 -5.71 -8.45
N LEU A 205 -0.90 -4.41 -8.23
CA LEU A 205 -1.27 -3.83 -6.94
C LEU A 205 -2.79 -3.90 -6.76
N ILE A 206 -3.23 -4.59 -5.71
CA ILE A 206 -4.64 -4.71 -5.32
C ILE A 206 -4.83 -3.97 -3.97
N PRO A 207 -5.25 -2.69 -3.98
CA PRO A 207 -5.49 -1.94 -2.75
C PRO A 207 -6.76 -2.43 -2.04
N ARG A 208 -6.81 -2.22 -0.71
CA ARG A 208 -8.07 -2.20 0.05
C ARG A 208 -8.72 -0.81 -0.04
N THR A 209 -9.68 -0.51 0.83
CA THR A 209 -10.25 0.83 1.01
C THR A 209 -9.16 1.91 1.10
N VAL A 210 -9.32 2.98 0.35
CA VAL A 210 -8.30 4.01 0.14
C VAL A 210 -8.65 5.26 0.97
N ALA A 211 -7.78 5.62 1.92
CA ALA A 211 -7.87 6.92 2.58
C ALA A 211 -7.30 8.03 1.66
N SER A 212 -7.88 9.22 1.75
CA SER A 212 -7.36 10.45 1.13
C SER A 212 -7.12 11.48 2.22
N ARG A 213 -6.02 12.25 2.10
CA ARG A 213 -5.73 13.38 3.01
C ARG A 213 -6.87 14.39 3.02
N LEU A 214 -7.24 14.86 4.21
CA LEU A 214 -8.26 15.90 4.40
C LEU A 214 -7.65 17.31 4.54
N LEU A 215 -6.36 17.42 4.86
CA LEU A 215 -5.66 18.70 5.02
C LEU A 215 -5.47 19.45 3.68
N ALA A 216 -5.49 20.77 3.76
CA ALA A 216 -5.19 21.69 2.65
C ALA A 216 -3.75 21.52 2.15
N ASN A 217 -3.50 21.75 0.85
CA ASN A 217 -2.17 21.52 0.24
C ASN A 217 -1.07 22.44 0.81
N ASP A 218 -1.47 23.61 1.30
CA ASP A 218 -0.63 24.68 1.80
C ASP A 218 -0.46 24.68 3.33
N ASP A 219 -1.15 23.80 4.05
CA ASP A 219 -1.01 23.64 5.50
C ASP A 219 0.36 23.02 5.87
N TYR A 220 0.92 23.41 7.01
CA TYR A 220 2.28 23.04 7.42
C TYR A 220 2.49 21.54 7.66
N PRO A 221 1.57 20.80 8.33
CA PRO A 221 1.66 19.34 8.43
C PRO A 221 1.53 18.66 7.07
N GLN A 222 0.71 19.18 6.16
CA GLN A 222 0.53 18.58 4.83
C GLN A 222 1.72 18.85 3.88
N LYS A 223 2.37 20.01 4.00
CA LYS A 223 3.67 20.31 3.35
C LYS A 223 4.78 19.38 3.84
N ARG A 224 4.79 19.01 5.13
CA ARG A 224 5.76 18.05 5.70
C ARG A 224 5.41 16.59 5.37
N GLY A 225 4.13 16.25 5.36
CA GLY A 225 3.58 14.94 4.99
C GLY A 225 3.23 14.82 3.51
N ALA A 226 3.92 15.52 2.60
CA ALA A 226 3.56 15.63 1.18
C ALA A 226 3.43 14.27 0.45
N PHE A 227 4.09 13.22 0.97
CA PHE A 227 3.97 11.84 0.52
C PHE A 227 2.51 11.32 0.52
N SER A 228 1.66 11.78 1.45
CA SER A 228 0.23 11.41 1.52
C SER A 228 -0.64 11.99 0.41
N LYS A 229 -0.08 12.85 -0.46
CA LYS A 229 -0.83 13.55 -1.52
C LYS A 229 -1.36 12.62 -2.61
N TYR A 230 -0.69 11.50 -2.89
CA TYR A 230 -1.11 10.45 -3.82
C TYR A 230 -0.99 9.08 -3.14
N ASN A 231 -1.75 8.10 -3.60
CA ASN A 231 -1.79 6.77 -2.98
C ASN A 231 -0.70 5.83 -3.54
N VAL A 232 -0.26 6.07 -4.78
CA VAL A 232 0.87 5.38 -5.42
C VAL A 232 1.73 6.42 -6.12
N TRP A 233 3.04 6.24 -6.02
CA TRP A 233 4.05 6.92 -6.83
C TRP A 233 5.03 5.85 -7.36
N VAL A 234 5.67 6.13 -8.50
CA VAL A 234 6.74 5.30 -9.09
C VAL A 234 7.79 6.26 -9.63
N THR A 235 9.05 5.99 -9.32
CA THR A 235 10.18 6.89 -9.60
C THR A 235 11.42 6.08 -10.07
N PRO A 236 12.49 6.71 -10.59
CA PRO A 236 13.71 6.00 -10.95
C PRO A 236 14.49 5.53 -9.71
N TYR A 237 15.41 4.57 -9.86
CA TYR A 237 16.22 4.15 -8.71
C TYR A 237 17.20 5.23 -8.24
N ASN A 238 17.19 5.50 -6.94
CA ASN A 238 18.24 6.24 -6.27
C ASN A 238 18.48 5.68 -4.87
N ARG A 239 19.70 5.19 -4.62
CA ARG A 239 20.17 4.63 -3.34
C ARG A 239 19.99 5.59 -2.14
N SER A 240 19.82 6.88 -2.39
CA SER A 240 19.62 7.92 -1.36
C SER A 240 18.16 8.13 -0.94
N GLU A 241 17.19 7.72 -1.76
CA GLU A 241 15.76 8.07 -1.62
C GLU A 241 15.00 7.05 -0.75
N LYS A 242 15.38 7.01 0.53
CA LYS A 242 14.86 6.01 1.49
C LYS A 242 13.67 6.48 2.32
N TRP A 243 13.44 7.80 2.42
CA TRP A 243 12.58 8.38 3.45
C TRP A 243 11.51 9.31 2.87
N ALA A 244 10.25 8.85 2.89
CA ALA A 244 9.07 9.57 2.37
C ALA A 244 8.89 11.00 2.91
N GLY A 245 9.29 11.23 4.16
CA GLY A 245 9.23 12.52 4.85
C GLY A 245 10.56 13.27 4.91
N ALA A 246 11.54 12.88 4.10
CA ALA A 246 12.95 13.27 4.14
C ALA A 246 13.76 12.72 5.33
N LEU A 247 15.09 12.91 5.25
CA LEU A 247 16.10 12.38 6.18
C LEU A 247 16.03 12.97 7.59
N LEU A 248 15.58 14.22 7.72
CA LEU A 248 15.42 14.93 8.99
C LEU A 248 13.99 15.45 9.09
N LEU A 249 13.18 14.85 9.96
CA LEU A 249 11.76 15.18 10.13
C LEU A 249 11.48 16.16 11.30
N ILE A 250 12.38 16.19 12.30
CA ILE A 250 12.24 17.03 13.50
C ILE A 250 12.61 18.47 13.15
N ARG A 251 11.69 19.41 13.39
CA ARG A 251 11.80 20.86 13.05
C ARG A 251 12.04 21.21 11.57
N ALA A 252 12.00 20.25 10.65
CA ALA A 252 12.06 20.54 9.22
C ALA A 252 10.86 21.39 8.78
N MET A 253 11.15 22.57 8.19
CA MET A 253 10.20 23.28 7.35
C MET A 253 9.87 22.37 6.16
N GLY A 254 8.57 22.23 5.83
CA GLY A 254 8.12 21.30 4.78
C GLY A 254 8.78 21.62 3.44
N MET A 255 9.47 20.62 2.86
CA MET A 255 10.35 20.81 1.71
C MET A 255 9.61 21.29 0.46
N THR A 256 9.92 22.51 0.03
CA THR A 256 9.75 22.96 -1.36
C THR A 256 10.89 22.48 -2.27
N THR A 257 12.01 22.04 -1.69
CA THR A 257 13.24 21.65 -2.41
C THR A 257 13.13 20.42 -3.31
N TRP A 258 12.10 19.57 -3.12
CA TRP A 258 11.81 18.44 -4.02
C TRP A 258 11.57 18.87 -5.49
N GLN A 259 11.28 20.15 -5.76
CA GLN A 259 10.96 20.64 -7.11
C GLN A 259 12.17 20.88 -8.04
N HIS A 260 13.41 20.70 -7.57
CA HIS A 260 14.61 20.74 -8.42
C HIS A 260 15.40 19.42 -8.44
N GLY A 261 14.88 18.36 -7.81
CA GLY A 261 15.48 17.03 -7.86
C GLY A 261 14.68 15.96 -7.10
N ALA A 262 14.01 15.10 -7.89
CA ALA A 262 13.54 13.74 -7.58
C ALA A 262 12.54 13.47 -6.42
N SER A 263 11.45 12.77 -6.78
CA SER A 263 11.01 11.50 -6.14
C SER A 263 10.35 11.42 -4.74
N GLY A 264 9.44 10.43 -4.63
CA GLY A 264 8.85 9.88 -3.38
C GLY A 264 7.39 10.26 -3.09
N THR A 265 6.55 9.50 -2.36
CA THR A 265 6.55 8.09 -1.85
C THR A 265 5.10 7.80 -1.35
N LEU A 266 4.44 6.63 -1.34
CA LEU A 266 4.74 5.23 -1.71
C LEU A 266 5.66 5.11 -2.91
N THR A 267 6.66 4.24 -2.81
CA THR A 267 7.77 4.16 -3.76
C THR A 267 7.90 2.72 -4.22
N ILE A 268 7.33 2.39 -5.39
CA ILE A 268 7.72 1.19 -6.15
C ILE A 268 8.87 1.58 -7.05
N VAL A 269 10.08 1.09 -6.77
CA VAL A 269 11.33 1.55 -7.41
C VAL A 269 12.37 0.42 -7.28
N PRO A 270 12.78 -0.22 -8.37
CA PRO A 270 13.65 0.48 -9.32
C PRO A 270 13.09 0.56 -10.74
N TYR A 271 13.45 1.64 -11.41
CA TYR A 271 13.45 1.71 -12.87
C TYR A 271 14.61 2.62 -13.30
N ARG A 272 15.17 2.33 -14.48
CA ARG A 272 16.21 3.13 -15.11
C ARG A 272 15.78 3.52 -16.52
N LEU A 273 15.25 4.74 -16.65
CA LEU A 273 15.26 5.41 -17.95
C LEU A 273 16.71 5.70 -18.32
N GLU A 274 17.06 5.45 -19.57
CA GLU A 274 18.24 6.07 -20.16
C GLU A 274 18.02 7.58 -20.21
N LYS A 275 19.04 8.36 -19.82
CA LYS A 275 19.04 9.80 -20.06
C LYS A 275 19.31 10.03 -21.55
N GLU A 276 18.26 10.25 -22.33
CA GLU A 276 18.40 11.00 -23.56
C GLU A 276 19.08 12.34 -23.22
N LYS A 277 20.21 12.59 -23.86
CA LYS A 277 20.90 13.88 -23.75
C LYS A 277 20.16 14.88 -24.64
N LEU A 278 19.80 16.02 -24.05
CA LEU A 278 19.80 17.31 -24.73
C LEU A 278 21.20 17.92 -24.55
#